data_AF-A0A0C9TQM1-F1
#
_entry.id   AF-A0A0C9TQM1-F1
#
_cell.length_a   1.000
_cell.length_b   1.000
_cell.length_c   1.000
_cell.angle_alpha   90.00
_cell.angle_beta   90.00
_cell.angle_gamma   90.00
#
_symmetry.space_group_name_H-M   'P 1'
#
loop_
_entity.id
_entity.type
_entity.pdbx_description
1 polymer ?
#
loop_
_entity_poly.entity_id
_entity_poly.type
_entity_poly.pdbx_seq_one_letter_code
_entity_poly.pdbx_strand_id
1 'polypeptide(L)'
;LKHGAEAARSDDSSSLKKVVAQWLNERSPPPRPPIKASLKSRRGLYNDATAELLCPVEYDWSDKRKNIRGFHPKFLVSAYHWPRFLYKGGLYDRGNPSKGLFKGEFLLMAFKHIFTSPSSTSPDEAEDKDEPPCNRHKLMATGQAPGRSHVAALLGMKAVQPRAIAYVAVQLQFSLSSCKSWRNNDAGFEHDVFYNHIVNWFEHSKDSRAKARVDEVLLWWNRSARTVASLSHYPDHFLPRLAISMDLEMQQFLVRSR
;
A
#
# COMPACT_ATOMS: atom_id res chain seq x y z
N LEU A 1 20.81 -4.08 -10.73
CA LEU A 1 19.59 -4.72 -10.16
C LEU A 1 19.29 -4.18 -8.77
N LYS A 2 20.15 -4.39 -7.76
CA LYS A 2 19.99 -3.91 -6.37
C LYS A 2 19.57 -2.44 -6.19
N HIS A 3 20.24 -1.51 -6.89
CA HIS A 3 19.94 -0.07 -6.77
C HIS A 3 18.56 0.31 -7.34
N GLY A 4 18.08 -0.42 -8.35
CA GLY A 4 16.77 -0.17 -8.98
C GLY A 4 15.60 -0.54 -8.07
N ALA A 5 15.68 -1.68 -7.39
CA ALA A 5 14.64 -2.12 -6.45
C ALA A 5 14.54 -1.19 -5.23
N GLU A 6 15.68 -0.71 -4.71
CA GLU A 6 15.71 0.26 -3.61
C GLU A 6 15.14 1.62 -4.02
N ALA A 7 15.45 2.08 -5.24
CA ALA A 7 14.90 3.29 -5.81
C ALA A 7 13.38 3.20 -5.99
N ALA A 8 12.87 2.12 -6.60
CA ALA A 8 11.44 1.90 -6.81
C ALA A 8 10.66 1.88 -5.48
N ARG A 9 11.19 1.17 -4.47
CA ARG A 9 10.61 1.13 -3.13
C ARG A 9 10.59 2.49 -2.46
N SER A 10 11.66 3.27 -2.62
CA SER A 10 11.77 4.63 -2.09
C SER A 10 10.74 5.55 -2.75
N ASP A 11 10.56 5.45 -4.06
CA ASP A 11 9.57 6.20 -4.83
C ASP A 11 8.14 5.87 -4.38
N ASP A 12 7.81 4.58 -4.28
CA ASP A 12 6.52 4.09 -3.76
C ASP A 12 6.26 4.63 -2.36
N SER A 13 7.23 4.48 -1.46
CA SER A 13 7.17 5.04 -0.11
C SER A 13 6.94 6.56 -0.12
N SER A 14 7.66 7.30 -0.97
CA SER A 14 7.60 8.76 -1.00
C SER A 14 6.24 9.28 -1.49
N SER A 15 5.66 8.62 -2.49
CA SER A 15 4.36 8.98 -3.05
C SER A 15 3.22 8.53 -2.14
N LEU A 16 3.26 7.29 -1.64
CA LEU A 16 2.21 6.71 -0.80
C LEU A 16 2.02 7.48 0.51
N LYS A 17 3.11 7.94 1.14
CA LYS A 17 3.04 8.78 2.35
C LYS A 17 2.22 10.06 2.15
N LYS A 18 2.25 10.66 0.95
CA LYS A 18 1.52 11.91 0.67
C LYS A 18 0.03 11.62 0.51
N VAL A 19 -0.31 10.67 -0.37
CA VAL A 19 -1.71 10.32 -0.66
C VAL A 19 -2.43 9.69 0.53
N VAL A 20 -1.75 8.89 1.37
CA VAL A 20 -2.37 8.34 2.59
C VAL A 20 -2.82 9.45 3.55
N ALA A 21 -2.06 10.54 3.68
CA ALA A 21 -2.49 11.67 4.50
C ALA A 21 -3.71 12.38 3.89
N GLN A 22 -3.74 12.52 2.57
CA GLN A 22 -4.89 13.07 1.85
C GLN A 22 -6.14 12.20 2.08
N TRP A 23 -6.07 10.89 1.82
CA TRP A 23 -7.18 9.96 2.03
C TRP A 23 -7.72 9.99 3.46
N LEU A 24 -6.83 10.13 4.45
CA LEU A 24 -7.24 10.27 5.85
C LEU A 24 -7.95 11.60 6.11
N ASN A 25 -7.48 12.70 5.52
CA ASN A 25 -8.10 14.02 5.66
C ASN A 25 -9.45 14.13 4.95
N GLU A 26 -9.70 13.30 3.93
CA GLU A 26 -10.96 13.23 3.18
C GLU A 26 -12.03 12.37 3.88
N ARG A 27 -11.68 11.68 4.97
CA ARG A 27 -12.65 10.91 5.77
C ARG A 27 -13.70 11.82 6.41
N SER A 28 -14.86 11.23 6.71
CA SER A 28 -15.90 11.84 7.52
C SER A 28 -16.10 11.06 8.82
N PRO A 29 -15.84 11.66 10.01
CA PRO A 29 -15.24 12.98 10.20
C PRO A 29 -13.73 12.99 9.89
N PRO A 30 -13.17 14.13 9.48
CA PRO A 30 -11.73 14.24 9.21
C PRO A 30 -10.92 14.31 10.52
N PRO A 31 -9.66 13.87 10.53
CA PRO A 31 -8.76 14.00 11.66
C PRO A 31 -8.58 15.47 12.08
N ARG A 32 -8.56 15.73 13.40
CA ARG A 32 -8.28 17.06 13.96
C ARG A 32 -7.03 17.01 14.86
N PRO A 33 -5.97 17.79 14.56
CA PRO A 33 -5.78 18.58 13.34
C PRO A 33 -5.57 17.68 12.09
N PRO A 34 -5.76 18.22 10.88
CA PRO A 34 -5.48 17.50 9.64
C PRO A 34 -4.03 16.97 9.59
N ILE A 35 -3.87 15.80 8.99
CA ILE A 35 -2.57 15.15 8.83
C ILE A 35 -1.80 15.86 7.72
N LYS A 36 -0.62 16.37 8.05
CA LYS A 36 0.27 17.01 7.08
C LYS A 36 0.90 15.96 6.16
N ALA A 37 0.75 16.11 4.85
CA ALA A 37 1.30 15.18 3.85
C ALA A 37 2.84 15.09 3.88
N SER A 38 3.52 16.22 4.13
CA SER A 38 4.97 16.32 4.16
C SER A 38 5.62 15.87 5.49
N LEU A 39 4.84 15.71 6.56
CA LEU A 39 5.37 15.49 7.91
C LEU A 39 4.83 14.19 8.53
N LYS A 40 5.74 13.24 8.79
CA LYS A 40 5.39 11.97 9.47
C LYS A 40 5.45 12.03 10.99
N SER A 41 6.17 12.98 11.60
CA SER A 41 6.42 12.97 13.05
C SER A 41 5.15 13.00 13.91
N ARG A 42 4.03 13.48 13.37
CA ARG A 42 2.72 13.52 14.04
C ARG A 42 1.76 12.40 13.61
N ARG A 43 2.23 11.39 12.87
CA ARG A 43 1.47 10.18 12.50
C ARG A 43 1.73 9.06 13.49
N GLY A 44 1.48 7.81 13.11
CA GLY A 44 1.71 6.65 13.95
C GLY A 44 0.75 6.62 15.13
N LEU A 45 1.27 6.24 16.29
CA LEU A 45 0.49 6.14 17.52
C LEU A 45 0.14 7.51 18.14
N TYR A 46 0.77 8.60 17.67
CA TYR A 46 0.54 9.97 18.16
C TYR A 46 -0.70 10.66 17.58
N ASN A 47 -1.30 10.12 16.52
CA ASN A 47 -2.52 10.63 15.91
C ASN A 47 -3.58 9.55 15.88
N ASP A 48 -4.80 9.88 16.31
CA ASP A 48 -5.86 8.90 16.50
C ASP A 48 -6.26 8.20 15.20
N ALA A 49 -6.33 8.90 14.08
CA ALA A 49 -6.75 8.34 12.80
C ALA A 49 -5.72 7.35 12.23
N THR A 50 -4.42 7.64 12.34
CA THR A 50 -3.38 6.68 11.96
C THR A 50 -3.26 5.55 12.97
N ALA A 51 -3.33 5.85 14.26
CA ALA A 51 -3.18 4.85 15.31
C ALA A 51 -4.31 3.81 15.29
N GLU A 52 -5.55 4.22 15.02
CA GLU A 52 -6.68 3.32 14.89
C GLU A 52 -6.49 2.30 13.76
N LEU A 53 -5.93 2.73 12.63
CA LEU A 53 -5.59 1.85 11.50
C LEU A 53 -4.44 0.89 11.82
N LEU A 54 -3.43 1.38 12.55
CA LEU A 54 -2.24 0.62 12.95
C LEU A 54 -2.50 -0.35 14.11
N CYS A 55 -3.51 -0.05 14.93
CA CYS A 55 -3.88 -0.83 16.10
C CYS A 55 -4.17 -2.28 15.69
N PRO A 56 -3.60 -3.27 16.40
CA PRO A 56 -4.03 -4.66 16.30
C PRO A 56 -5.56 -4.75 16.40
N VAL A 57 -6.13 -5.51 15.49
CA VAL A 57 -7.59 -5.54 15.32
C VAL A 57 -8.31 -6.14 16.54
N GLU A 58 -7.59 -6.95 17.32
CA GLU A 58 -8.02 -7.57 18.57
C GLU A 58 -8.21 -6.55 19.70
N TYR A 59 -7.58 -5.38 19.57
CA TYR A 59 -7.63 -4.30 20.56
C TYR A 59 -8.65 -3.24 20.14
N ASP A 60 -9.49 -2.83 21.08
CA ASP A 60 -10.26 -1.61 20.92
C ASP A 60 -9.34 -0.41 21.15
N TRP A 61 -9.11 0.36 20.08
CA TRP A 61 -8.28 1.57 20.14
C TRP A 61 -8.82 2.58 21.14
N SER A 62 -10.14 2.73 21.26
CA SER A 62 -10.76 3.74 22.13
C SER A 62 -10.49 3.44 23.60
N ASP A 63 -10.57 2.17 23.99
CA ASP A 63 -10.28 1.69 25.35
C ASP A 63 -8.76 1.61 25.62
N LYS A 64 -7.99 1.05 24.68
CA LYS A 64 -6.56 0.72 24.91
C LYS A 64 -5.58 1.81 24.50
N ARG A 65 -6.03 2.96 23.99
CA ARG A 65 -5.20 4.09 23.54
C ARG A 65 -4.04 4.42 24.47
N LYS A 66 -4.32 4.63 25.76
CA LYS A 66 -3.30 5.01 26.75
C LYS A 66 -2.25 3.92 26.92
N ASN A 67 -2.68 2.65 26.97
CA ASN A 67 -1.78 1.51 27.11
C ASN A 67 -0.89 1.30 25.88
N ILE A 68 -1.48 1.42 24.69
CA ILE A 68 -0.76 1.29 23.41
C ILE A 68 0.28 2.41 23.28
N ARG A 69 -0.10 3.67 23.55
CA ARG A 69 0.83 4.81 23.53
C ARG A 69 1.91 4.74 24.60
N GLY A 70 1.59 4.14 25.73
CA GLY A 70 2.54 3.88 26.82
C GLY A 70 3.38 2.63 26.64
N PHE A 71 3.29 1.93 25.49
CA PHE A 71 4.02 0.68 25.21
C PHE A 71 3.82 -0.40 26.29
N HIS A 72 2.61 -0.50 26.83
CA HIS A 72 2.29 -1.50 27.84
C HIS A 72 2.51 -2.92 27.25
N PRO A 73 3.23 -3.83 27.94
CA PRO A 73 3.63 -5.13 27.37
C PRO A 73 2.48 -6.00 26.84
N LYS A 74 1.27 -5.84 27.39
CA LYS A 74 0.06 -6.56 26.95
C LYS A 74 -0.63 -5.97 25.70
N PHE A 75 -0.25 -4.77 25.27
CA PHE A 75 -0.93 -4.01 24.21
C PHE A 75 0.07 -3.48 23.19
N LEU A 76 1.05 -4.30 22.82
CA LEU A 76 2.07 -3.94 21.85
C LEU A 76 1.52 -4.00 20.42
N VAL A 77 1.91 -3.01 19.61
CA VAL A 77 1.69 -3.01 18.16
C VAL A 77 2.92 -3.65 17.53
N SER A 78 2.83 -4.94 17.21
CA SER A 78 3.97 -5.72 16.67
C SER A 78 3.64 -6.33 15.31
N ALA A 79 4.68 -6.79 14.60
CA ALA A 79 4.57 -7.46 13.31
C ALA A 79 3.81 -8.80 13.33
N TYR A 80 3.58 -9.35 14.53
CA TYR A 80 2.87 -10.62 14.74
C TYR A 80 1.36 -10.45 14.90
N HIS A 81 0.87 -9.21 15.02
CA HIS A 81 -0.55 -8.93 15.08
C HIS A 81 -1.03 -8.32 13.77
N TRP A 82 -2.32 -8.47 13.48
CA TRP A 82 -2.91 -7.89 12.28
C TRP A 82 -3.39 -6.46 12.53
N PRO A 83 -2.82 -5.45 11.86
CA PRO A 83 -3.35 -4.10 11.94
C PRO A 83 -4.77 -4.02 11.36
N ARG A 84 -5.58 -3.12 11.92
CA ARG A 84 -6.96 -2.91 11.49
C ARG A 84 -7.11 -2.59 10.00
N PHE A 85 -6.15 -1.88 9.40
CA PHE A 85 -6.21 -1.54 7.97
C PHE A 85 -6.21 -2.75 7.03
N LEU A 86 -5.85 -3.95 7.51
CA LEU A 86 -5.93 -5.18 6.72
C LEU A 86 -7.37 -5.68 6.55
N TYR A 87 -8.30 -5.30 7.44
CA TYR A 87 -9.65 -5.83 7.48
C TYR A 87 -10.65 -4.99 6.70
N LYS A 88 -11.61 -5.65 6.04
CA LYS A 88 -12.75 -4.99 5.39
C LYS A 88 -13.52 -4.13 6.39
N GLY A 89 -13.61 -2.83 6.13
CA GLY A 89 -14.25 -1.86 7.03
C GLY A 89 -13.57 -1.74 8.40
N GLY A 90 -12.36 -2.29 8.58
CA GLY A 90 -11.70 -2.37 9.88
C GLY A 90 -12.45 -3.22 10.91
N LEU A 91 -13.36 -4.11 10.48
CA LEU A 91 -14.20 -4.93 11.35
C LEU A 91 -13.55 -6.29 11.62
N TYR A 92 -13.56 -6.71 12.88
CA TYR A 92 -13.02 -8.00 13.32
C TYR A 92 -14.06 -8.83 14.04
N ASP A 93 -14.12 -10.09 13.64
CA ASP A 93 -15.03 -11.09 14.17
C ASP A 93 -14.22 -12.12 14.97
N ARG A 94 -14.38 -12.13 16.29
CA ARG A 94 -13.67 -13.08 17.17
C ARG A 94 -14.05 -14.54 16.90
N GLY A 95 -15.28 -14.79 16.43
CA GLY A 95 -15.74 -16.13 16.06
C GLY A 95 -15.22 -16.56 14.69
N ASN A 96 -14.85 -15.60 13.84
CA ASN A 96 -14.22 -15.86 12.54
C ASN A 96 -13.10 -14.84 12.25
N PRO A 97 -11.90 -15.03 12.83
CA PRO A 97 -10.80 -14.08 12.71
C PRO A 97 -10.33 -13.82 11.26
N SER A 98 -10.61 -14.73 10.33
CA SER A 98 -10.26 -14.56 8.92
C SER A 98 -11.25 -13.69 8.13
N LYS A 99 -12.43 -13.40 8.69
CA LYS A 99 -13.49 -12.68 8.01
C LYS A 99 -13.05 -11.27 7.66
N GLY A 100 -12.97 -10.99 6.36
CA GLY A 100 -12.58 -9.69 5.85
C GLY A 100 -11.08 -9.37 5.93
N LEU A 101 -10.25 -10.28 6.44
CA LEU A 101 -8.80 -10.12 6.48
C LEU A 101 -8.24 -9.98 5.04
N PHE A 102 -7.26 -9.10 4.87
CA PHE A 102 -6.67 -8.66 3.59
C PHE A 102 -7.64 -8.03 2.59
N LYS A 103 -8.83 -7.61 3.02
CA LYS A 103 -9.83 -6.92 2.18
C LYS A 103 -10.06 -5.46 2.64
N GLY A 104 -9.08 -4.89 3.33
CA GLY A 104 -9.12 -3.51 3.79
C GLY A 104 -9.09 -2.47 2.67
N GLU A 105 -9.83 -1.38 2.86
CA GLU A 105 -10.00 -0.34 1.85
C GLU A 105 -8.69 0.41 1.57
N PHE A 106 -8.00 0.86 2.62
CA PHE A 106 -6.70 1.53 2.50
C PHE A 106 -5.64 0.63 1.86
N LEU A 107 -5.71 -0.68 2.11
CA LEU A 107 -4.82 -1.66 1.50
C LEU A 107 -5.06 -1.75 -0.02
N LEU A 108 -6.32 -1.80 -0.45
CA LEU A 108 -6.69 -1.80 -1.88
C LEU A 108 -6.34 -0.47 -2.56
N MET A 109 -6.58 0.67 -1.90
CA MET A 109 -6.20 1.99 -2.41
C MET A 109 -4.68 2.11 -2.58
N ALA A 110 -3.90 1.65 -1.60
CA ALA A 110 -2.45 1.61 -1.68
C ALA A 110 -1.95 0.71 -2.82
N PHE A 111 -2.59 -0.45 -3.01
CA PHE A 111 -2.24 -1.36 -4.11
C PHE A 111 -2.45 -0.69 -5.47
N LYS A 112 -3.59 -0.03 -5.66
CA LYS A 112 -3.90 0.71 -6.89
C LYS A 112 -2.92 1.87 -7.11
N HIS A 113 -2.65 2.64 -6.06
CA HIS A 113 -1.67 3.73 -6.13
C HIS A 113 -0.30 3.26 -6.61
N ILE A 114 0.20 2.12 -6.08
CA ILE A 114 1.51 1.56 -6.43
C ILE A 114 1.49 0.92 -7.83
N PHE A 115 0.50 0.07 -8.14
CA PHE A 115 0.56 -0.80 -9.32
C PHE A 115 -0.29 -0.35 -10.50
N THR A 116 -1.32 0.49 -10.29
CA THR A 116 -2.22 0.92 -11.39
C THR A 116 -1.99 2.35 -11.85
N SER A 117 -1.20 3.14 -11.10
CA SER A 117 -0.85 4.55 -11.35
C SER A 117 -2.07 5.50 -11.50
N PRO A 118 -2.02 6.75 -11.03
CA PRO A 118 -2.98 7.75 -11.43
C PRO A 118 -2.59 8.25 -12.83
N SER A 119 -3.32 7.87 -13.88
CA SER A 119 -3.34 8.67 -15.09
C SER A 119 -4.13 9.95 -14.78
N SER A 120 -3.45 11.10 -14.86
CA SER A 120 -4.01 12.47 -14.85
C SER A 120 -4.98 12.82 -13.71
N THR A 121 -4.48 13.55 -12.70
CA THR A 121 -5.28 14.52 -11.96
C THR A 121 -4.36 15.63 -11.48
N SER A 122 -3.92 16.48 -12.41
CA SER A 122 -3.71 17.88 -12.10
C SER A 122 -5.08 18.55 -12.21
N PRO A 123 -5.69 19.05 -11.12
CA PRO A 123 -6.83 19.95 -11.23
C PRO A 123 -6.27 21.35 -11.53
N ASP A 124 -5.78 21.56 -12.74
CA ASP A 124 -5.35 22.88 -13.23
C ASP A 124 -5.55 22.94 -14.74
N GLU A 125 -6.82 22.88 -15.19
CA GLU A 125 -7.27 23.55 -16.42
C GLU A 125 -8.73 23.97 -16.18
N ALA A 126 -8.90 25.01 -15.37
CA ALA A 126 -10.07 25.85 -15.53
C ALA A 126 -9.91 26.53 -16.89
N GLU A 127 -10.84 26.24 -17.80
CA GLU A 127 -10.99 26.91 -19.07
C GLU A 127 -11.06 28.42 -18.84
N ASP A 128 -9.99 29.15 -19.18
CA ASP A 128 -10.11 30.57 -19.49
C ASP A 128 -10.22 30.67 -21.02
N LYS A 129 -11.44 30.93 -21.48
CA LYS A 129 -11.76 31.16 -22.88
C LYS A 129 -11.40 32.59 -23.18
N ASP A 130 -10.30 32.80 -23.90
CA ASP A 130 -10.10 33.83 -24.93
C ASP A 130 -8.60 34.05 -25.18
N GLU A 131 -7.99 33.33 -26.14
CA GLU A 131 -6.85 33.84 -26.93
C GLU A 131 -6.60 32.97 -28.19
N PRO A 132 -6.21 33.56 -29.34
CA PRO A 132 -6.13 32.87 -30.62
C PRO A 132 -4.81 32.08 -30.81
N PRO A 133 -4.78 31.07 -31.71
CA PRO A 133 -3.68 30.13 -31.77
C PRO A 133 -2.46 30.74 -32.48
N CYS A 134 -1.39 31.01 -31.74
CA CYS A 134 -0.08 31.25 -32.35
C CYS A 134 0.93 30.16 -31.99
N ASN A 135 1.54 29.63 -33.06
CA ASN A 135 2.55 28.59 -33.11
C ASN A 135 3.62 28.69 -32.02
N ARG A 136 3.75 27.66 -31.17
CA ARG A 136 5.00 27.42 -30.42
C ARG A 136 5.61 26.09 -30.82
N HIS A 137 6.59 26.22 -31.69
CA HIS A 137 7.66 25.26 -31.91
C HIS A 137 8.19 24.68 -30.59
N LYS A 138 8.30 23.35 -30.55
CA LYS A 138 9.46 22.58 -30.09
C LYS A 138 10.27 23.24 -28.95
N LEU A 139 9.88 22.97 -27.70
CA LEU A 139 10.82 22.96 -26.58
C LEU A 139 10.90 21.54 -26.01
N MET A 140 11.70 20.71 -26.67
CA MET A 140 12.37 19.61 -25.99
C MET A 140 13.41 20.23 -25.06
N ALA A 141 13.23 20.06 -23.74
CA ALA A 141 14.29 19.88 -22.74
C ALA A 141 13.77 20.25 -21.35
N THR A 142 13.29 19.27 -20.60
CA THR A 142 13.63 19.04 -19.18
C THR A 142 12.81 17.86 -18.65
N GLY A 143 13.33 16.64 -18.87
CA GLY A 143 13.26 15.52 -17.93
C GLY A 143 11.93 15.10 -17.31
N GLN A 144 10.77 15.36 -17.92
CA GLN A 144 9.52 14.73 -17.48
C GLN A 144 9.57 13.26 -17.88
N ALA A 145 9.71 12.39 -16.87
CA ALA A 145 9.74 10.95 -17.05
C ALA A 145 8.51 10.51 -17.87
N PRO A 146 8.69 9.66 -18.90
CA PRO A 146 7.58 9.18 -19.70
C PRO A 146 6.56 8.51 -18.79
N GLY A 147 5.29 8.85 -18.99
CA GLY A 147 4.17 8.45 -18.14
C GLY A 147 4.25 6.98 -17.74
N ARG A 148 4.05 6.73 -16.44
CA ARG A 148 3.91 5.41 -15.80
C ARG A 148 2.69 4.66 -16.37
N SER A 149 2.73 4.33 -17.65
CA SER A 149 1.75 3.48 -18.31
C SER A 149 1.73 2.16 -17.54
N HIS A 150 0.65 1.96 -16.80
CA HIS A 150 0.21 0.72 -16.16
C HIS A 150 1.36 -0.20 -15.68
N VAL A 151 1.97 0.11 -14.52
CA VAL A 151 3.01 -0.75 -13.90
C VAL A 151 2.54 -2.20 -13.87
N ALA A 152 1.29 -2.50 -13.52
CA ALA A 152 0.76 -3.86 -13.58
C ALA A 152 0.78 -4.52 -14.98
N ALA A 153 0.69 -3.76 -16.08
CA ALA A 153 0.78 -4.28 -17.45
C ALA A 153 2.23 -4.32 -17.93
N LEU A 154 3.05 -3.32 -17.56
CA LEU A 154 4.51 -3.38 -17.73
C LEU A 154 5.12 -4.57 -16.98
N LEU A 155 4.52 -4.96 -15.85
CA LEU A 155 4.87 -6.12 -15.04
C LEU A 155 4.14 -7.41 -15.47
N GLY A 156 3.27 -7.36 -16.49
CA GLY A 156 2.54 -8.54 -16.99
C GLY A 156 1.69 -9.25 -15.93
N MET A 157 1.22 -8.55 -14.90
CA MET A 157 0.45 -9.14 -13.78
C MET A 157 -0.93 -9.60 -14.25
N LYS A 158 -1.03 -10.87 -14.67
CA LYS A 158 -2.30 -11.53 -15.03
C LYS A 158 -3.23 -11.73 -13.82
N ALA A 159 -2.64 -11.88 -12.65
CA ALA A 159 -3.32 -12.04 -11.36
C ALA A 159 -2.51 -11.37 -10.23
N VAL A 160 -3.22 -10.86 -9.23
CA VAL A 160 -2.64 -10.29 -8.01
C VAL A 160 -1.94 -11.40 -7.23
N GLN A 161 -0.66 -11.20 -6.93
CA GLN A 161 0.16 -12.15 -6.19
C GLN A 161 0.10 -11.90 -4.67
N PRO A 162 0.08 -12.95 -3.83
CA PRO A 162 0.18 -12.80 -2.37
C PRO A 162 1.30 -11.87 -1.90
N ARG A 163 2.48 -12.03 -2.50
CA ARG A 163 3.68 -11.24 -2.20
C ARG A 163 3.51 -9.76 -2.53
N ALA A 164 2.75 -9.43 -3.58
CA ALA A 164 2.42 -8.04 -3.90
C ALA A 164 1.49 -7.42 -2.85
N ILE A 165 0.51 -8.18 -2.34
CA ILE A 165 -0.36 -7.76 -1.25
C ILE A 165 0.48 -7.51 0.03
N ALA A 166 1.39 -8.42 0.35
CA ALA A 166 2.29 -8.28 1.49
C ALA A 166 3.18 -7.02 1.36
N TYR A 167 3.78 -6.79 0.20
CA TYR A 167 4.58 -5.59 -0.06
C TYR A 167 3.78 -4.29 0.16
N VAL A 168 2.56 -4.21 -0.39
CA VAL A 168 1.69 -3.04 -0.24
C VAL A 168 1.29 -2.85 1.22
N ALA A 169 0.99 -3.92 1.95
CA ALA A 169 0.68 -3.84 3.37
C ALA A 169 1.83 -3.24 4.19
N VAL A 170 3.07 -3.64 3.90
CA VAL A 170 4.27 -3.08 4.55
C VAL A 170 4.47 -1.62 4.16
N GLN A 171 4.31 -1.25 2.89
CA GLN A 171 4.40 0.13 2.43
C GLN A 171 3.33 1.04 3.06
N LEU A 172 2.11 0.52 3.22
CA LEU A 172 1.01 1.22 3.88
C LEU A 172 1.27 1.37 5.39
N GLN A 173 1.71 0.29 6.06
CA GLN A 173 2.10 0.30 7.47
C GLN A 173 3.15 1.37 7.73
N PHE A 174 4.21 1.39 6.90
CA PHE A 174 5.22 2.41 6.97
C PHE A 174 4.62 3.79 6.72
N SER A 175 3.78 3.98 5.71
CA SER A 175 3.16 5.30 5.40
C SER A 175 2.31 5.87 6.54
N LEU A 176 1.68 5.00 7.32
CA LEU A 176 0.88 5.33 8.50
C LEU A 176 1.72 5.58 9.76
N SER A 177 2.94 5.02 9.83
CA SER A 177 3.84 5.19 10.98
C SER A 177 4.38 6.62 11.12
N SER A 178 4.98 6.94 12.27
CA SER A 178 5.65 8.23 12.50
C SER A 178 7.03 8.35 11.85
N CYS A 179 7.49 7.30 11.19
CA CYS A 179 8.92 7.07 11.02
C CYS A 179 9.44 7.59 9.69
N LYS A 180 10.51 8.39 9.74
CA LYS A 180 10.89 9.26 8.61
C LYS A 180 11.60 8.49 7.51
N SER A 181 12.45 7.55 7.88
CA SER A 181 13.21 6.69 6.97
C SER A 181 12.87 5.22 7.21
N TRP A 182 13.05 4.42 6.17
CA TRP A 182 12.86 2.98 6.27
C TRP A 182 13.97 2.36 7.12
N ARG A 183 13.59 1.50 8.06
CA ARG A 183 14.49 0.70 8.90
C ARG A 183 13.84 -0.66 9.11
N ASN A 184 14.64 -1.72 9.22
CA ASN A 184 14.10 -3.07 9.42
C ASN A 184 13.40 -3.18 10.77
N ASN A 185 13.94 -2.53 11.82
CA ASN A 185 13.26 -2.32 13.08
C ASN A 185 12.93 -0.83 13.25
N ASP A 186 11.65 -0.55 13.37
CA ASP A 186 11.11 0.80 13.44
C ASP A 186 10.23 0.96 14.69
N ALA A 187 10.81 1.53 15.75
CA ALA A 187 10.15 1.66 17.05
C ALA A 187 9.56 0.33 17.60
N GLY A 188 10.23 -0.80 17.33
CA GLY A 188 9.80 -2.13 17.74
C GLY A 188 8.91 -2.86 16.70
N PHE A 189 8.59 -2.23 15.57
CA PHE A 189 7.90 -2.89 14.46
C PHE A 189 8.89 -3.40 13.42
N GLU A 190 8.88 -4.71 13.18
CA GLU A 190 9.78 -5.38 12.25
C GLU A 190 9.11 -5.61 10.89
N HIS A 191 9.47 -4.80 9.88
CA HIS A 191 8.82 -4.82 8.56
C HIS A 191 8.98 -6.17 7.85
N ASP A 192 10.14 -6.81 7.98
CA ASP A 192 10.47 -8.08 7.34
C ASP A 192 9.65 -9.23 7.96
N VAL A 193 9.49 -9.20 9.28
CA VAL A 193 8.63 -10.14 10.03
C VAL A 193 7.19 -9.97 9.59
N PHE A 194 6.71 -8.73 9.46
CA PHE A 194 5.33 -8.46 9.04
C PHE A 194 5.06 -8.95 7.62
N TYR A 195 5.98 -8.69 6.69
CA TYR A 195 5.92 -9.20 5.33
C TYR A 195 5.81 -10.74 5.32
N ASN A 196 6.72 -11.41 6.01
CA ASN A 196 6.75 -12.87 6.08
C ASN A 196 5.51 -13.43 6.77
N HIS A 197 4.97 -12.75 7.78
CA HIS A 197 3.74 -13.15 8.44
C HIS A 197 2.55 -13.15 7.45
N ILE A 198 2.43 -12.13 6.60
CA ILE A 198 1.40 -12.07 5.54
C ILE A 198 1.64 -13.17 4.51
N VAL A 199 2.86 -13.31 3.99
CA VAL A 199 3.20 -14.34 2.99
C VAL A 199 2.91 -15.74 3.54
N ASN A 200 3.25 -16.00 4.80
CA ASN A 200 2.96 -17.28 5.45
C ASN A 200 1.46 -17.58 5.53
N TRP A 201 0.64 -16.57 5.80
CA TRP A 201 -0.82 -16.74 5.80
C TRP A 201 -1.34 -17.19 4.43
N PHE A 202 -0.84 -16.59 3.34
CA PHE A 202 -1.25 -16.92 1.98
C PHE A 202 -0.65 -18.25 1.48
N GLU A 203 0.67 -18.44 1.59
CA GLU A 203 1.39 -19.50 0.89
C GLU A 203 1.53 -20.79 1.72
N HIS A 204 1.46 -20.70 3.05
CA HIS A 204 1.70 -21.84 3.95
C HIS A 204 0.43 -22.35 4.65
N SER A 205 -0.74 -22.06 4.08
CA SER A 205 -2.03 -22.60 4.53
C SER A 205 -2.08 -24.14 4.33
N LYS A 206 -2.13 -24.90 5.44
CA LYS A 206 -1.96 -26.36 5.42
C LYS A 206 -3.24 -27.13 5.11
N ASP A 207 -4.38 -26.70 5.64
CA ASP A 207 -5.67 -27.39 5.48
C ASP A 207 -6.51 -26.87 4.30
N SER A 208 -7.45 -27.70 3.82
CA SER A 208 -8.31 -27.39 2.67
C SER A 208 -9.19 -26.17 2.91
N ARG A 209 -9.66 -25.95 4.14
CA ARG A 209 -10.50 -24.80 4.49
C ARG A 209 -9.68 -23.52 4.49
N ALA A 210 -8.44 -23.54 4.96
CA ALA A 210 -7.51 -22.42 4.88
C ALA A 210 -7.18 -22.06 3.42
N LYS A 211 -6.89 -23.06 2.58
CA LYS A 211 -6.68 -22.85 1.14
C LYS A 211 -7.88 -22.21 0.45
N ALA A 212 -9.10 -22.71 0.72
CA ALA A 212 -10.32 -22.11 0.17
C ALA A 212 -10.51 -20.63 0.56
N ARG A 213 -10.13 -20.26 1.80
CA ARG A 213 -10.16 -18.85 2.23
C ARG A 213 -9.11 -18.00 1.49
N VAL A 214 -7.91 -18.54 1.30
CA VAL A 214 -6.86 -17.87 0.51
C VAL A 214 -7.34 -17.64 -0.92
N ASP A 215 -7.92 -18.65 -1.56
CA ASP A 215 -8.46 -18.56 -2.92
C ASP A 215 -9.58 -17.52 -3.01
N GLU A 216 -10.47 -17.47 -2.01
CA GLU A 216 -11.54 -16.47 -1.93
C GLU A 216 -10.98 -15.04 -1.85
N VAL A 217 -9.93 -14.83 -1.05
CA VAL A 217 -9.25 -13.53 -0.94
C VAL A 217 -8.59 -13.16 -2.26
N LEU A 218 -7.82 -14.05 -2.88
CA LEU A 218 -7.13 -13.77 -4.15
C LEU A 218 -8.12 -13.53 -5.29
N LEU A 219 -9.22 -14.27 -5.33
CA LEU A 219 -10.30 -14.05 -6.29
C LEU A 219 -10.95 -12.67 -6.10
N TRP A 220 -11.19 -12.26 -4.85
CA TRP A 220 -11.66 -10.91 -4.54
C TRP A 220 -10.67 -9.82 -5.00
N TRP A 221 -9.37 -10.02 -4.80
CA TRP A 221 -8.32 -9.10 -5.25
C TRP A 221 -8.29 -8.97 -6.77
N ASN A 222 -8.32 -10.10 -7.49
CA ASN A 222 -8.33 -10.12 -8.96
C ASN A 222 -9.52 -9.35 -9.54
N ARG A 223 -10.69 -9.42 -8.91
CA ARG A 223 -11.84 -8.60 -9.30
C ARG A 223 -11.64 -7.13 -8.95
N SER A 224 -11.32 -6.84 -7.70
CA SER A 224 -11.28 -5.48 -7.16
C SER A 224 -10.17 -4.60 -7.75
N ALA A 225 -9.07 -5.21 -8.15
CA ALA A 225 -7.98 -4.55 -8.88
C ALA A 225 -8.39 -4.22 -10.33
N ARG A 226 -9.17 -5.09 -10.99
CA ARG A 226 -9.61 -4.92 -12.39
C ARG A 226 -10.77 -3.94 -12.57
N THR A 227 -11.71 -3.87 -11.62
CA THR A 227 -12.92 -3.03 -11.73
C THR A 227 -12.63 -1.52 -11.85
N VAL A 228 -11.39 -1.06 -11.64
CA VAL A 228 -10.99 0.34 -11.88
C VAL A 228 -10.06 0.49 -13.10
N ALA A 229 -9.57 -0.62 -13.67
CA ALA A 229 -8.68 -0.62 -14.83
C ALA A 229 -9.42 -0.78 -16.18
N SER A 230 -10.76 -0.79 -16.20
CA SER A 230 -11.53 -0.92 -17.45
C SER A 230 -11.81 0.45 -18.05
N LEU A 231 -10.88 0.92 -18.88
CA LEU A 231 -11.10 1.63 -20.15
C LEU A 231 -9.75 1.76 -20.88
N SER A 232 -9.31 0.70 -21.56
CA SER A 232 -8.61 0.76 -22.88
C SER A 232 -7.99 -0.60 -23.25
N HIS A 233 -7.97 -0.85 -24.55
CA HIS A 233 -7.66 -2.09 -25.25
C HIS A 233 -6.29 -1.92 -25.92
N TYR A 234 -5.30 -2.80 -25.75
CA TYR A 234 -4.06 -2.76 -26.55
C TYR A 234 -3.43 -4.15 -26.84
N PRO A 235 -2.72 -4.31 -27.98
CA PRO A 235 -2.42 -5.58 -28.63
C PRO A 235 -1.07 -6.20 -28.26
N ASP A 236 -0.84 -7.40 -28.80
CA ASP A 236 -0.30 -8.57 -28.12
C ASP A 236 1.18 -8.91 -28.44
N HIS A 237 2.05 -7.92 -28.65
CA HIS A 237 3.42 -8.21 -29.08
C HIS A 237 4.44 -7.22 -28.54
N PHE A 238 4.90 -7.42 -27.31
CA PHE A 238 6.23 -7.02 -26.81
C PHE A 238 6.50 -7.64 -25.42
N LEU A 239 6.89 -8.92 -25.37
CA LEU A 239 7.39 -9.60 -24.16
C LEU A 239 8.48 -10.57 -24.61
N PRO A 240 9.76 -10.41 -24.21
CA PRO A 240 10.23 -11.16 -23.03
C PRO A 240 11.53 -10.60 -22.41
N ARG A 241 11.49 -9.89 -21.28
CA ARG A 241 12.71 -9.66 -20.45
C ARG A 241 12.50 -9.22 -18.99
N LEU A 242 11.27 -8.90 -18.56
CA LEU A 242 11.02 -8.33 -17.22
C LEU A 242 10.39 -9.30 -16.20
N ALA A 243 9.78 -10.41 -16.63
CA ALA A 243 9.18 -11.40 -15.71
C ALA A 243 10.20 -12.10 -14.80
N ILE A 244 11.47 -12.19 -15.23
CA ILE A 244 12.56 -12.79 -14.44
C ILE A 244 13.09 -11.82 -13.38
N SER A 245 12.88 -10.49 -13.53
CA SER A 245 13.38 -9.49 -12.57
C SER A 245 12.54 -9.48 -11.29
N MET A 246 11.22 -9.66 -11.35
CA MET A 246 10.33 -9.58 -10.18
C MET A 246 10.46 -10.76 -9.20
N ASP A 247 10.62 -11.99 -9.69
CA ASP A 247 10.88 -13.12 -8.79
C ASP A 247 12.24 -12.96 -8.10
N LEU A 248 13.25 -12.48 -8.81
CA LEU A 248 14.55 -12.16 -8.22
C LEU A 248 14.53 -10.90 -7.34
N GLU A 249 13.68 -9.90 -7.60
CA GLU A 249 13.57 -8.63 -6.86
C GLU A 249 12.74 -8.79 -5.58
N MET A 250 11.66 -9.57 -5.63
CA MET A 250 10.87 -9.95 -4.45
C MET A 250 11.60 -11.00 -3.59
N GLN A 251 12.51 -11.79 -4.17
CA GLN A 251 13.49 -12.59 -3.42
C GLN A 251 14.65 -11.74 -2.88
N GLN A 252 15.08 -10.69 -3.58
CA GLN A 252 16.12 -9.75 -3.10
C GLN A 252 15.65 -8.85 -1.94
N PHE A 253 14.35 -8.70 -1.71
CA PHE A 253 13.78 -8.13 -0.48
C PHE A 253 14.34 -8.84 0.77
N LEU A 254 14.71 -10.14 0.66
CA LEU A 254 15.22 -10.97 1.77
C LEU A 254 16.74 -11.22 1.74
N VAL A 255 17.47 -10.92 0.64
CA VAL A 255 18.91 -11.21 0.56
C VAL A 255 19.78 -10.18 1.31
N ARG A 256 19.18 -9.11 1.86
CA ARG A 256 19.90 -8.02 2.55
C ARG A 256 19.59 -7.87 4.04
N SER A 257 19.01 -8.91 4.67
CA SER A 257 18.90 -9.03 6.13
C SER A 257 19.99 -9.94 6.74
N ARG A 258 21.15 -10.06 6.06
CA ARG A 258 22.41 -10.58 6.61
C ARG A 258 23.51 -9.56 6.39
#